data_AF-A0A815CT79-F1
#
_entry.id   AF-A0A815CT79-F1
#
_cell.length_a   1.000
_cell.length_b   1.000
_cell.length_c   1.000
_cell.angle_alpha   90.00
_cell.angle_beta   90.00
_cell.angle_gamma   90.00
#
_symmetry.space_group_name_H-M   'P 1'
#
loop_
_entity.id
_entity.type
_entity.pdbx_description
1 polymer ?
#
loop_
_entity_poly.entity_id
_entity_poly.type
_entity_poly.pdbx_seq_one_letter_code
_entity_poly.pdbx_strand_id
1 'polypeptide(L)'
;MGLLTKGNPLSWNDIVLIREKIHMAALVELLQIFELNKDRQGDSFMWGDELDLIIQINIFKSLVLNISERRQSRTFISIPIFRDTATPSPFCDVTFENKSNIIDDHIHLDSSMAGLGCCCIQVIFQAESLKENLKLHDELLPLTRIM
;
A
#
# COMPACT_ATOMS: atom_id res chain seq x y z
N MET A 1 2.13 15.52 9.11
CA MET A 1 3.16 15.27 8.07
C MET A 1 3.53 16.57 7.36
N GLY A 2 4.72 16.65 6.75
CA GLY A 2 5.15 17.75 5.87
C GLY A 2 4.81 17.49 4.39
N LEU A 3 4.96 18.51 3.52
CA LEU A 3 4.77 18.35 2.07
C LEU A 3 5.87 17.47 1.46
N LEU A 4 5.51 16.67 0.45
CA LEU A 4 6.47 15.85 -0.30
C LEU A 4 7.50 16.74 -1.02
N THR A 5 8.77 16.34 -0.96
CA THR A 5 9.85 16.98 -1.70
C THR A 5 9.70 16.68 -3.19
N LYS A 6 9.91 17.70 -4.04
CA LYS A 6 9.88 17.53 -5.50
C LYS A 6 11.13 16.78 -5.94
N GLY A 7 10.94 15.80 -6.83
CA GLY A 7 12.04 15.03 -7.43
C GLY A 7 11.66 14.49 -8.80
N ASN A 8 12.65 13.93 -9.51
CA ASN A 8 12.48 13.28 -10.80
C ASN A 8 12.37 11.76 -10.59
N PRO A 9 11.17 11.16 -10.71
CA PRO A 9 11.01 9.72 -10.52
C PRO A 9 11.67 8.94 -11.67
N LEU A 10 12.35 7.85 -11.33
CA LEU A 10 12.95 6.94 -12.31
C LEU A 10 11.90 5.97 -12.88
N SER A 11 12.11 5.54 -14.13
CA SER A 11 11.32 4.47 -14.76
C SER A 11 11.63 3.11 -14.16
N TRP A 12 10.77 2.11 -14.38
CA TRP A 12 11.01 0.76 -13.88
C TRP A 12 12.33 0.18 -14.42
N ASN A 13 12.62 0.38 -15.71
CA ASN A 13 13.83 -0.14 -16.35
C ASN A 13 15.11 0.45 -15.72
N ASP A 14 15.10 1.75 -15.40
CA ASP A 14 16.24 2.39 -14.75
C ASP A 14 16.42 1.90 -13.30
N ILE A 15 15.31 1.74 -12.57
CA ILE A 15 15.31 1.23 -11.19
C ILE A 15 15.91 -0.18 -11.15
N VAL A 16 15.57 -1.06 -12.10
CA VAL A 16 16.08 -2.44 -12.17
C VAL A 16 17.60 -2.49 -12.23
N LEU A 17 18.24 -1.51 -12.88
CA LEU A 17 19.70 -1.41 -13.00
C LEU A 17 20.38 -1.03 -11.68
N ILE A 18 19.71 -0.22 -10.85
CA ILE A 18 20.27 0.31 -9.59
C ILE A 18 19.71 -0.38 -8.34
N ARG A 19 18.76 -1.31 -8.48
CA ARG A 19 18.03 -1.93 -7.35
C ARG A 19 18.96 -2.49 -6.28
N GLU A 20 20.06 -3.14 -6.68
CA GLU A 20 20.99 -3.74 -5.72
C GLU A 20 21.75 -2.69 -4.94
N LYS A 21 22.15 -1.60 -5.60
CA LYS A 21 22.75 -0.45 -4.93
C LYS A 21 21.78 0.18 -3.92
N ILE A 22 20.50 0.31 -4.28
CA ILE A 22 19.46 0.83 -3.37
C ILE A 22 19.30 -0.10 -2.16
N HIS A 23 19.19 -1.41 -2.39
CA HIS A 23 19.03 -2.38 -1.30
C HIS A 23 20.24 -2.38 -0.36
N MET A 24 21.46 -2.35 -0.90
CA MET A 24 22.68 -2.30 -0.09
C MET A 24 22.76 -1.01 0.73
N ALA A 25 22.43 0.14 0.15
CA ALA A 25 22.38 1.40 0.89
C ALA A 25 21.34 1.36 2.01
N ALA A 26 20.12 0.88 1.72
CA ALA A 26 19.04 0.77 2.68
C ALA A 26 19.38 -0.18 3.85
N LEU A 27 20.07 -1.30 3.59
CA LEU A 27 20.52 -2.21 4.64
C LEU A 27 21.55 -1.55 5.56
N VAL A 28 22.49 -0.79 5.01
CA VAL A 28 23.49 -0.07 5.81
C VAL A 28 22.82 0.98 6.68
N GLU A 29 21.90 1.76 6.14
CA GLU A 29 21.12 2.76 6.89
C GLU A 29 20.28 2.10 7.98
N LEU A 30 19.61 0.99 7.68
CA LEU A 30 18.83 0.23 8.66
C LEU A 30 19.69 -0.27 9.82
N LEU A 31 20.87 -0.84 9.53
CA LEU A 31 21.81 -1.29 10.56
C LEU A 31 22.32 -0.14 11.41
N GLN A 32 22.61 1.02 10.80
CA GLN A 32 23.02 2.22 11.54
C GLN A 32 21.91 2.71 12.48
N ILE A 33 20.68 2.81 11.98
CA ILE A 33 19.51 3.21 12.79
C ILE A 33 19.32 2.22 13.94
N PHE A 34 19.44 0.92 13.68
CA PHE A 34 19.31 -0.11 14.67
C PHE A 34 20.40 0.01 15.75
N GLU A 35 21.68 0.05 15.38
CA GLU A 35 22.78 0.16 16.34
C GLU A 35 22.70 1.43 17.20
N LEU A 36 22.20 2.54 16.64
CA LEU A 36 22.01 3.80 17.39
C LEU A 36 20.85 3.76 18.38
N ASN A 37 19.83 2.94 18.16
CA ASN A 37 18.56 3.01 18.91
C ASN A 37 18.15 1.71 19.62
N LYS A 38 18.83 0.58 19.40
CA LYS A 38 18.45 -0.73 19.96
C LYS A 38 18.38 -0.75 21.49
N ASP A 39 19.19 0.06 22.16
CA ASP A 39 19.30 0.12 23.63
C ASP A 39 18.50 1.29 24.23
N ARG A 40 17.70 2.00 23.42
CA ARG A 40 16.86 3.12 23.86
C ARG A 40 15.75 2.63 24.79
N GLN A 41 15.60 3.32 25.93
CA GLN A 41 14.63 3.03 26.98
C GLN A 41 14.14 4.34 27.61
N GLY A 42 13.01 4.28 28.33
CA GLY A 42 12.42 5.42 29.01
C GLY A 42 11.69 6.41 28.10
N ASP A 43 11.33 6.01 26.88
CA ASP A 43 10.49 6.84 26.03
C ASP A 43 9.08 6.97 26.61
N SER A 44 8.55 8.18 26.61
CA SER A 44 7.16 8.40 26.95
C SER A 44 6.25 7.74 25.92
N PHE A 45 5.16 7.14 26.38
CA PHE A 45 4.10 6.68 25.50
C PHE A 45 3.48 7.87 24.77
N MET A 46 3.57 7.84 23.44
CA MET A 46 2.96 8.82 22.55
C MET A 46 2.09 8.07 21.55
N TRP A 47 1.04 8.71 21.07
CA TRP A 47 0.20 8.16 20.01
C TRP A 47 -0.33 9.27 19.12
N GLY A 48 -0.73 8.90 17.91
CA GLY A 48 -1.37 9.82 16.97
C GLY A 48 -2.16 9.06 15.92
N ASP A 49 -3.13 9.73 15.32
CA ASP A 49 -3.92 9.24 14.21
C ASP A 49 -3.53 9.94 12.89
N GLU A 50 -3.74 9.22 11.80
CA GLU A 50 -3.61 9.73 10.43
C GLU A 50 -4.91 9.42 9.68
N LEU A 51 -5.50 10.49 9.12
CA LEU A 51 -6.76 10.45 8.39
C LEU A 51 -6.51 10.72 6.91
N ASP A 52 -6.94 9.79 6.05
CA ASP A 52 -6.92 9.99 4.62
C ASP A 52 -8.16 10.78 4.15
N LEU A 53 -7.90 11.84 3.38
CA LEU A 53 -8.95 12.64 2.72
C LEU A 53 -8.86 12.46 1.21
N ILE A 54 -10.01 12.36 0.55
CA ILE A 54 -10.07 12.31 -0.91
C ILE A 54 -9.91 13.74 -1.45
N ILE A 55 -8.75 14.02 -2.02
CA ILE A 55 -8.49 15.22 -2.80
C ILE A 55 -7.95 14.79 -4.16
N GLN A 56 -8.55 15.29 -5.24
CA GLN A 56 -8.17 14.91 -6.61
C GLN A 56 -6.81 15.52 -6.97
N ILE A 57 -5.73 14.77 -6.74
CA ILE A 57 -4.36 15.23 -6.96
C ILE A 57 -3.56 14.16 -7.71
N ASN A 58 -2.93 14.55 -8.83
CA ASN A 58 -2.21 13.63 -9.73
C ASN A 58 -0.70 13.54 -9.42
N ILE A 59 -0.33 13.29 -8.16
CA ILE A 59 1.08 13.24 -7.73
C ILE A 59 1.69 11.83 -7.88
N PHE A 60 0.87 10.77 -7.93
CA PHE A 60 1.35 9.39 -7.84
C PHE A 60 1.44 8.64 -9.19
N LYS A 61 1.53 9.37 -10.31
CA LYS A 61 1.55 8.77 -11.65
C LYS A 61 2.72 7.80 -11.88
N SER A 62 3.93 8.15 -11.43
CA SER A 62 5.13 7.31 -11.60
C SER A 62 5.01 5.95 -10.91
N LEU A 63 4.41 5.92 -9.71
CA LEU A 63 4.17 4.69 -8.97
C LEU A 63 3.24 3.74 -9.73
N VAL A 64 2.12 4.25 -10.25
CA VAL A 64 1.15 3.45 -11.02
C VAL A 64 1.77 2.87 -12.28
N LEU A 65 2.60 3.66 -12.98
CA LEU A 65 3.33 3.21 -14.17
C LEU A 65 4.35 2.11 -13.82
N ASN A 66 5.19 2.34 -12.81
CA ASN A 66 6.22 1.38 -12.40
C ASN A 66 5.62 0.05 -11.91
N ILE A 67 4.48 0.07 -11.21
CA ILE A 67 3.76 -1.16 -10.82
C ILE A 67 3.30 -1.95 -12.05
N SER A 68 2.74 -1.25 -13.04
CA SER A 68 2.21 -1.87 -14.27
C SER A 68 3.35 -2.43 -15.13
N GLU A 69 4.43 -1.66 -15.31
CA GLU A 69 5.63 -2.09 -16.04
C GLU A 69 6.29 -3.29 -15.37
N ARG A 70 6.44 -3.29 -14.03
CA ARG A 70 6.98 -4.45 -13.31
C ARG A 70 6.15 -5.71 -13.50
N ARG A 71 4.82 -5.59 -13.45
CA ARG A 71 3.89 -6.72 -13.61
C ARG A 71 3.71 -7.15 -15.08
N GLN A 72 4.21 -6.35 -16.04
CA GLN A 72 3.97 -6.54 -17.48
C GLN A 72 2.47 -6.60 -17.84
N SER A 73 1.63 -6.11 -16.95
CA SER A 73 0.16 -6.19 -17.01
C SER A 73 -0.42 -5.16 -16.04
N ARG A 74 -1.64 -4.69 -16.32
CA ARG A 74 -2.37 -3.86 -15.37
C ARG A 74 -2.73 -4.69 -14.14
N THR A 75 -2.81 -4.01 -13.00
CA THR A 75 -3.47 -4.59 -11.83
C THR A 75 -4.91 -4.95 -12.19
N PHE A 76 -5.38 -6.08 -11.70
CA PHE A 76 -6.71 -6.58 -11.97
C PHE A 76 -7.30 -7.10 -10.67
N ILE A 77 -8.42 -6.52 -10.26
CA ILE A 77 -9.14 -6.88 -9.04
C ILE A 77 -10.56 -7.25 -9.48
N SER A 78 -11.05 -8.40 -9.00
CA SER A 78 -12.41 -8.86 -9.25
C SER A 78 -13.13 -8.95 -7.92
N ILE A 79 -14.28 -8.29 -7.82
CA ILE A 79 -15.09 -8.21 -6.60
C ILE A 79 -16.46 -8.81 -6.90
N PRO A 80 -16.98 -9.75 -6.11
CA PRO A 80 -18.31 -10.30 -6.35
C PRO A 80 -19.37 -9.20 -6.30
N ILE A 81 -20.27 -9.19 -7.29
CA ILE A 81 -21.35 -8.21 -7.35
C ILE A 81 -22.41 -8.51 -6.29
N PHE A 82 -22.97 -7.47 -5.68
CA PHE A 82 -24.20 -7.59 -4.91
C PHE A 82 -25.38 -7.89 -5.84
N ARG A 83 -26.10 -8.98 -5.59
CA ARG A 83 -27.27 -9.36 -6.39
C ARG A 83 -28.55 -8.77 -5.80
N ASP A 84 -29.12 -7.83 -6.52
CA ASP A 84 -30.47 -7.29 -6.27
C ASP A 84 -31.48 -7.91 -7.26
N THR A 85 -32.77 -7.65 -7.05
CA THR A 85 -33.90 -8.14 -7.86
C THR A 85 -33.77 -7.83 -9.36
N ALA A 86 -33.11 -6.72 -9.71
CA ALA A 86 -32.91 -6.29 -11.09
C ALA A 86 -31.49 -6.55 -11.62
N THR A 87 -30.60 -7.18 -10.84
CA THR A 87 -29.25 -7.52 -11.31
C THR A 87 -29.36 -8.67 -12.33
N PRO A 88 -28.86 -8.51 -13.58
CA PRO A 88 -28.89 -9.57 -14.58
C PRO A 88 -28.05 -10.77 -14.12
N SER A 89 -28.46 -11.98 -14.51
CA SER A 89 -27.72 -13.21 -14.22
C SER A 89 -27.53 -14.01 -15.52
N PRO A 90 -26.28 -14.24 -15.95
CA PRO A 90 -25.04 -13.75 -15.35
C PRO A 90 -24.86 -12.23 -15.54
N PHE A 91 -24.30 -11.56 -14.53
CA PHE A 91 -23.83 -10.20 -14.70
C PHE A 91 -22.49 -10.23 -15.44
N CYS A 92 -22.41 -9.50 -16.56
CA CYS A 92 -21.19 -9.30 -17.31
C CYS A 92 -20.85 -7.80 -17.33
N ASP A 93 -19.63 -7.47 -16.91
CA ASP A 93 -19.14 -6.09 -16.96
C ASP A 93 -18.82 -5.70 -18.41
N VAL A 94 -19.69 -4.85 -18.98
CA VAL A 94 -19.61 -4.37 -20.37
C VAL A 94 -18.27 -3.71 -20.71
N THR A 95 -17.57 -3.21 -19.69
CA THR A 95 -16.28 -2.52 -19.86
C THR A 95 -15.15 -3.48 -20.22
N PHE A 96 -15.33 -4.78 -19.99
CA PHE A 96 -14.27 -5.78 -20.08
C PHE A 96 -14.54 -6.92 -21.08
N GLU A 97 -15.67 -6.95 -21.79
CA GLU A 97 -16.19 -8.06 -22.62
C GLU A 97 -15.18 -8.81 -23.53
N ASN A 98 -14.06 -8.19 -23.91
CA ASN A 98 -13.05 -8.76 -24.81
C ASN A 98 -11.75 -9.24 -24.13
N LYS A 99 -11.66 -9.31 -22.79
CA LYS A 99 -10.46 -9.77 -22.07
C LYS A 99 -10.55 -11.24 -21.64
N SER A 100 -9.45 -11.98 -21.80
CA SER A 100 -9.29 -13.30 -21.19
C SER A 100 -9.17 -13.16 -19.66
N ASN A 101 -9.86 -14.03 -18.91
CA ASN A 101 -9.94 -14.10 -17.44
C ASN A 101 -11.05 -13.28 -16.74
N ILE A 102 -12.20 -13.10 -17.39
CA ILE A 102 -13.40 -12.52 -16.76
C ILE A 102 -14.13 -13.59 -15.98
N ILE A 103 -14.58 -13.24 -14.78
CA ILE A 103 -15.39 -14.10 -13.92
C ILE A 103 -16.80 -13.51 -13.93
N ASP A 104 -17.78 -14.31 -14.30
CA ASP A 104 -19.17 -13.88 -14.26
C ASP A 104 -19.58 -13.45 -12.85
N ASP A 105 -20.54 -12.52 -12.75
CA ASP A 105 -21.04 -11.97 -11.48
C ASP A 105 -19.96 -11.26 -10.64
N HIS A 106 -18.93 -10.70 -11.28
CA HIS A 106 -17.93 -9.86 -10.63
C HIS A 106 -17.85 -8.48 -11.29
N ILE A 107 -17.56 -7.47 -10.46
CA ILE A 107 -17.12 -6.15 -10.88
C ILE A 107 -15.60 -6.22 -11.07
N HIS A 108 -15.11 -5.74 -12.21
CA HIS A 108 -13.69 -5.78 -12.54
C HIS A 108 -13.07 -4.38 -12.48
N LEU A 109 -11.91 -4.27 -11.83
CA LEU A 109 -11.17 -3.02 -11.67
C LEU A 109 -9.75 -3.22 -12.21
N ASP A 110 -9.33 -2.39 -13.18
CA ASP A 110 -8.05 -2.53 -13.88
C ASP A 110 -7.02 -1.43 -13.58
N SER A 111 -7.16 -0.79 -12.41
CA SER A 111 -6.29 0.31 -11.97
C SER A 111 -5.78 0.09 -10.54
N SER A 112 -4.50 0.38 -10.32
CA SER A 112 -3.86 0.30 -8.99
C SER A 112 -4.46 1.32 -8.01
N MET A 113 -5.08 2.38 -8.54
CA MET A 113 -5.76 3.40 -7.73
C MET A 113 -7.08 2.90 -7.15
N ALA A 114 -7.65 1.79 -7.64
CA ALA A 114 -8.84 1.20 -7.05
C ALA A 114 -8.62 0.76 -5.58
N GLY A 115 -7.38 0.43 -5.21
CA GLY A 115 -7.02 0.17 -3.81
C GLY A 115 -6.33 1.37 -3.16
N LEU A 116 -5.28 1.90 -3.79
CA LEU A 116 -4.49 3.02 -3.24
C LEU A 116 -5.25 4.35 -3.15
N GLY A 117 -6.39 4.47 -3.84
CA GLY A 117 -7.28 5.64 -3.77
C GLY A 117 -8.39 5.51 -2.73
N CYS A 118 -8.44 4.40 -1.98
CA CYS A 118 -9.29 4.28 -0.80
C CYS A 118 -8.68 5.05 0.38
N CYS A 119 -9.53 5.42 1.34
CA CYS A 119 -9.11 6.06 2.58
C CYS A 119 -9.08 5.04 3.71
N CYS A 120 -8.13 5.20 4.63
CA CYS A 120 -8.12 4.50 5.89
C CYS A 120 -7.90 5.47 7.06
N ILE A 121 -8.13 4.95 8.27
CA ILE A 121 -7.62 5.55 9.49
C ILE A 121 -6.45 4.72 9.95
N GLN A 122 -5.34 5.38 10.27
CA GLN A 122 -4.16 4.74 10.83
C GLN A 122 -3.90 5.31 12.22
N VAL A 123 -3.53 4.45 13.16
CA VAL A 123 -3.15 4.85 14.52
C VAL A 123 -1.75 4.34 14.79
N ILE A 124 -0.89 5.23 15.26
CA ILE A 124 0.53 4.97 15.50
C ILE A 124 0.80 5.13 16.99
N PHE A 125 1.47 4.13 17.57
CA PHE A 125 1.90 4.14 18.97
C PHE A 125 3.43 4.17 19.06
N GLN A 126 3.95 4.96 19.99
CA GLN A 126 5.34 4.94 20.41
C GLN A 126 5.44 4.19 21.75
N ALA A 127 6.19 3.09 21.74
CA ALA A 127 6.52 2.32 22.94
C ALA A 127 7.76 2.90 23.66
N GLU A 128 7.99 2.48 24.90
CA GLU A 128 9.10 2.91 25.75
C GLU A 128 10.47 2.41 25.23
N SER A 129 10.48 1.20 24.65
CA SER A 129 11.68 0.52 24.17
C SER A 129 11.39 -0.37 22.98
N LEU A 130 12.44 -0.80 22.27
CA LEU A 130 12.32 -1.75 21.16
C LEU A 130 11.62 -3.06 21.60
N LYS A 131 11.92 -3.56 22.80
CA LYS A 131 11.33 -4.81 23.30
C LYS A 131 9.82 -4.68 23.50
N GLU A 132 9.37 -3.56 24.06
CA GLU A 132 7.93 -3.30 24.22
C GLU A 132 7.26 -3.10 22.87
N ASN A 133 7.90 -2.40 21.93
CA ASN A 133 7.37 -2.20 20.59
C ASN A 133 7.12 -3.54 19.87
N LEU A 134 8.08 -4.46 19.92
CA LEU A 134 7.94 -5.81 19.35
C LEU A 134 6.78 -6.58 20.00
N LYS A 135 6.66 -6.50 21.33
CA LYS A 135 5.56 -7.12 22.06
C LYS A 135 4.20 -6.55 21.65
N LEU A 136 4.09 -5.22 21.59
CA LEU A 136 2.86 -4.54 21.19
C LEU A 136 2.47 -4.90 19.75
N HIS A 137 3.44 -4.94 18.83
CA HIS A 137 3.22 -5.36 17.45
C HIS A 137 2.61 -6.77 17.41
N ASP A 138 3.19 -7.73 18.11
CA ASP A 138 2.71 -9.11 18.14
C ASP A 138 1.31 -9.23 18.78
N GLU A 139 1.04 -8.45 19.83
CA GLU A 139 -0.26 -8.42 20.50
C GLU A 139 -1.36 -7.77 19.66
N LEU A 140 -1.02 -6.84 18.76
CA LEU A 140 -1.96 -6.18 17.87
C LEU A 140 -2.22 -6.95 16.57
N LEU A 141 -1.36 -7.89 16.18
CA LEU A 141 -1.54 -8.70 14.96
C LEU A 141 -2.93 -9.36 14.86
N PRO A 142 -3.49 -9.98 15.91
CA PRO A 142 -4.84 -10.57 15.84
C PRO A 142 -5.95 -9.54 15.59
N LEU A 143 -5.77 -8.28 16.00
CA LEU A 143 -6.77 -7.23 15.81
C LEU A 143 -6.86 -6.78 14.35
N THR A 144 -5.79 -6.89 13.57
CA THR A 144 -5.72 -6.43 12.17
C THR A 144 -6.80 -7.02 11.25
N ARG A 145 -7.39 -8.16 11.60
CA ARG A 145 -8.44 -8.82 10.82
C ARG A 145 -9.84 -8.63 11.40
N ILE A 146 -9.93 -8.27 12.68
CA ILE A 146 -11.19 -8.10 13.40
C ILE A 146 -11.71 -6.68 13.24
N MET A 147 -10.80 -5.70 13.26
CA MET A 147 -11.06 -4.30 12.95
C MET A 147 -11.03 -4.09 11.44
#